data_AF-A0A4Y2TG98-F1
#
_entry.id   AF-A0A4Y2TG98-F1
#
_cell.length_a   1.000
_cell.length_b   1.000
_cell.length_c   1.000
_cell.angle_alpha   90.00
_cell.angle_beta   90.00
_cell.angle_gamma   90.00
#
_symmetry.space_group_name_H-M   'P 1'
#
loop_
_entity.id
_entity.type
_entity.pdbx_description
1 polymer ?
#
loop_
_entity_poly.entity_id
_entity_poly.type
_entity_poly.pdbx_seq_one_letter_code
_entity_poly.pdbx_strand_id
1 'polypeptide(L)'
;VCKHFLVKFCPNDLFVNTKADLGVCPKIHDERLKKEYEKSSRFEKMGYEEDFLRFCQSMLSDVEKRIRRARARLALSNKESNPSQVKNNDEKINVLTERINGLLVQVENLGCEGKVEEAQGIMKLCEQLEEERAALKKASEANHWYQALSTVPRETNLVVLLKHLKSGCAFIMNKQKRESREREKLRDRERKAGIDHRGQESSRREEGGEMIAGDI
;
A
#
# COMPACT_ATOMS: atom_id res chain seq x y z
N VAL A 1 22.04 -13.42 -16.85
CA VAL A 1 21.16 -12.22 -16.94
C VAL A 1 19.99 -12.38 -15.99
N CYS A 2 19.60 -11.35 -15.25
CA CYS A 2 18.49 -11.42 -14.29
C CYS A 2 17.14 -11.28 -14.99
N LYS A 3 16.32 -12.34 -14.93
CA LYS A 3 14.99 -12.37 -15.55
C LYS A 3 14.05 -11.32 -14.95
N HIS A 4 14.06 -11.12 -13.62
CA HIS A 4 13.23 -10.12 -12.96
C HIS A 4 13.58 -8.68 -13.41
N PHE A 5 14.87 -8.40 -13.58
CA PHE A 5 15.34 -7.11 -14.09
C PHE A 5 14.91 -6.86 -15.54
N LEU A 6 14.95 -7.90 -16.39
CA LEU A 6 14.48 -7.82 -17.78
C LEU A 6 12.97 -7.51 -17.87
N VAL A 7 12.16 -8.01 -16.93
CA VAL A 7 10.72 -7.75 -16.90
C VAL A 7 10.43 -6.33 -16.44
N LYS A 8 10.91 -5.94 -15.25
CA LYS A 8 10.72 -4.59 -14.70
C LYS A 8 11.85 -4.14 -13.79
N PHE A 9 12.01 -4.81 -12.65
CA PHE A 9 12.99 -4.48 -11.62
C PHE A 9 13.49 -5.74 -10.93
N CYS A 10 14.72 -5.71 -10.43
CA CYS A 10 15.20 -6.77 -9.55
C CYS A 10 14.83 -6.47 -8.10
N PRO A 11 14.21 -7.42 -7.38
CA PRO A 11 13.97 -7.30 -5.94
C PRO A 11 15.26 -7.01 -5.15
N ASN A 12 16.36 -7.69 -5.46
CA ASN A 12 17.65 -7.51 -4.78
C ASN A 12 18.14 -6.05 -4.81
N ASP A 13 17.99 -5.37 -5.94
CA ASP A 13 18.40 -3.96 -6.08
C ASP A 13 17.44 -3.00 -5.39
N LEU A 14 16.16 -3.37 -5.30
CA LEU A 14 15.13 -2.54 -4.67
C LEU A 14 15.25 -2.53 -3.14
N PHE A 15 15.85 -3.57 -2.55
CA PHE A 15 15.87 -3.81 -1.11
C PHE A 15 17.19 -3.54 -0.41
N VAL A 16 18.18 -2.99 -1.11
CA VAL A 16 19.49 -2.68 -0.53
C VAL A 16 19.34 -1.76 0.68
N ASN A 17 20.05 -2.06 1.76
CA ASN A 17 20.02 -1.29 3.01
C ASN A 17 18.65 -1.27 3.72
N THR A 18 17.80 -2.28 3.49
CA THR A 18 16.51 -2.40 4.18
C THR A 18 16.48 -3.62 5.11
N LYS A 19 15.53 -3.68 6.04
CA LYS A 19 15.29 -4.89 6.86
C LYS A 19 14.85 -6.12 6.04
N ALA A 20 14.55 -5.94 4.76
CA ALA A 20 14.19 -7.00 3.83
C ALA A 20 15.28 -7.22 2.77
N ASP A 21 16.52 -6.79 3.02
CA ASP A 21 17.64 -6.92 2.09
C ASP A 21 17.88 -8.40 1.74
N LEU A 22 17.93 -8.68 0.43
CA LEU A 22 18.18 -10.00 -0.16
C LEU A 22 19.65 -10.17 -0.56
N GLY A 23 20.48 -9.16 -0.30
CA GLY A 23 21.85 -9.09 -0.75
C GLY A 23 21.98 -8.73 -2.23
N VAL A 24 23.23 -8.57 -2.67
CA VAL A 24 23.58 -8.25 -4.05
C VAL A 24 23.05 -9.32 -5.00
N CYS A 25 22.44 -8.92 -6.12
CA CYS A 25 21.95 -9.88 -7.09
C CYS A 25 23.13 -10.65 -7.72
N PRO A 26 23.12 -11.99 -7.76
CA PRO A 26 24.18 -12.77 -8.41
C PRO A 26 24.08 -12.76 -9.95
N LYS A 27 23.11 -12.04 -10.51
CA LYS A 27 22.80 -12.06 -11.95
C LYS A 27 23.07 -10.68 -12.57
N ILE A 28 23.45 -10.70 -13.85
CA ILE A 28 23.76 -9.48 -14.61
C ILE A 28 22.49 -8.63 -14.83
N HIS A 29 22.56 -7.35 -14.46
CA HIS A 29 21.56 -6.30 -14.71
C HIS A 29 22.10 -5.34 -15.77
N ASP A 30 21.65 -5.49 -17.01
CA ASP A 30 22.05 -4.63 -18.13
C ASP A 30 20.81 -4.02 -18.78
N GLU A 31 20.75 -2.69 -18.77
CA GLU A 31 19.64 -1.91 -19.34
C GLU A 31 19.53 -2.08 -20.85
N ARG A 32 20.64 -2.36 -21.55
CA ARG A 32 20.61 -2.64 -22.99
C ARG A 32 19.86 -3.93 -23.27
N LEU A 33 20.16 -5.00 -22.51
CA LEU A 33 19.48 -6.29 -22.64
C LEU A 33 17.99 -6.20 -22.31
N LYS A 34 17.61 -5.35 -21.34
CA LYS A 34 16.21 -5.08 -21.02
C LYS A 34 15.47 -4.46 -22.20
N LYS A 35 16.02 -3.42 -22.82
CA LYS A 35 15.43 -2.77 -24.01
C LYS A 35 15.35 -3.70 -25.22
N GLU A 36 16.37 -4.54 -25.43
CA GLU A 36 16.36 -5.55 -26.48
C GLU A 36 15.27 -6.60 -26.23
N TYR A 37 15.09 -7.05 -24.99
CA TYR A 37 14.03 -7.99 -24.61
C TYR A 37 12.63 -7.40 -24.84
N GLU A 38 12.38 -6.17 -24.41
CA GLU A 38 11.09 -5.46 -24.60
C GLU A 38 10.72 -5.29 -26.08
N LYS A 39 11.71 -5.14 -26.97
CA LYS A 39 11.51 -5.03 -28.43
C LYS A 39 11.43 -6.38 -29.14
N SER A 40 11.79 -7.47 -28.46
CA SER A 40 11.88 -8.79 -29.09
C SER A 40 10.50 -9.45 -29.21
N SER A 41 10.35 -10.32 -30.21
CA SER A 41 9.15 -11.16 -30.38
C SER A 41 8.94 -12.19 -29.26
N ARG A 42 9.90 -12.29 -28.32
CA ARG A 42 9.95 -13.21 -27.17
C ARG A 42 9.43 -12.58 -25.88
N PHE A 43 9.13 -11.28 -25.88
CA PHE A 43 8.46 -10.60 -24.78
C PHE A 43 7.13 -11.31 -24.46
N GLU A 44 6.85 -11.58 -23.18
CA GLU A 44 5.66 -12.29 -22.68
C GLU A 44 5.41 -13.73 -23.16
N LYS A 45 6.28 -14.30 -24.00
CA LYS A 45 6.12 -15.69 -24.47
C LYS A 45 6.94 -16.72 -23.69
N MET A 46 7.95 -16.25 -22.97
CA MET A 46 8.90 -17.11 -22.25
C MET A 46 8.51 -17.37 -20.78
N GLY A 47 7.40 -16.79 -20.31
CA GLY A 47 6.89 -16.96 -18.94
C GLY A 47 7.65 -16.19 -17.86
N TYR A 48 8.54 -15.26 -18.24
CA TYR A 48 9.34 -14.50 -17.28
C TYR A 48 8.50 -13.55 -16.43
N GLU A 49 7.44 -13.01 -17.02
CA GLU A 49 6.47 -12.12 -16.38
C GLU A 49 5.61 -12.88 -15.36
N GLU A 50 5.23 -14.12 -15.67
CA GLU A 50 4.49 -14.97 -14.73
C GLU A 50 5.35 -15.36 -13.51
N ASP A 51 6.60 -15.74 -13.74
CA ASP A 51 7.57 -16.00 -12.67
C ASP A 51 7.77 -14.77 -11.79
N PHE A 52 7.90 -13.60 -12.42
CA PHE A 52 8.01 -12.32 -11.72
C PHE A 52 6.77 -12.01 -10.88
N LEU A 53 5.57 -12.20 -11.42
CA LEU A 53 4.31 -12.01 -10.69
C LEU A 53 4.18 -12.98 -9.51
N ARG A 54 4.49 -14.27 -9.71
CA ARG A 54 4.50 -15.26 -8.62
C ARG A 54 5.44 -14.86 -7.50
N PHE A 55 6.65 -14.42 -7.85
CA PHE A 55 7.63 -13.94 -6.88
C PHE A 55 7.12 -12.72 -6.11
N CYS A 56 6.56 -11.71 -6.81
CA CYS A 56 6.00 -10.54 -6.18
C CYS A 56 4.82 -10.87 -5.24
N GLN A 57 3.93 -11.78 -5.64
CA GLN A 57 2.81 -12.23 -4.80
C GLN A 57 3.28 -12.92 -3.52
N SER A 58 4.30 -13.79 -3.62
CA SER A 58 4.90 -14.42 -2.43
C SER A 58 5.45 -13.38 -1.47
N MET A 59 6.20 -12.41 -1.99
CA MET A 59 6.80 -11.34 -1.18
C MET A 59 5.75 -10.42 -0.55
N LEU A 60 4.68 -10.10 -1.27
CA LEU A 60 3.52 -9.38 -0.72
C LEU A 60 2.90 -10.14 0.45
N SER A 61 2.65 -11.44 0.29
CA SER A 61 2.09 -12.28 1.35
C SER A 61 3.00 -12.29 2.59
N ASP A 62 4.32 -12.35 2.41
CA ASP A 62 5.26 -12.35 3.54
C ASP A 62 5.26 -11.02 4.29
N VAL A 63 5.20 -9.91 3.55
CA VAL A 63 5.03 -8.57 4.13
C VAL A 63 3.70 -8.46 4.88
N GLU A 64 2.59 -8.93 4.31
CA GLU A 64 1.28 -8.92 4.95
C GLU A 64 1.24 -9.79 6.22
N LYS A 65 1.91 -10.95 6.22
CA LYS A 65 2.07 -11.79 7.43
C LYS A 65 2.85 -11.06 8.50
N ARG A 66 3.95 -10.37 8.16
CA ARG A 66 4.74 -9.57 9.11
C ARG A 66 3.89 -8.45 9.71
N ILE A 67 3.12 -7.73 8.90
CA ILE A 67 2.19 -6.69 9.35
C ILE A 67 1.13 -7.27 10.29
N ARG A 68 0.50 -8.40 9.94
CA ARG A 68 -0.48 -9.07 10.79
C ARG A 68 0.10 -9.47 12.14
N ARG A 69 1.30 -10.07 12.17
CA ARG A 69 1.98 -10.45 13.42
C ARG A 69 2.35 -9.23 14.25
N ALA A 70 2.84 -8.16 13.62
CA ALA A 70 3.12 -6.91 14.29
C ALA A 70 1.85 -6.39 14.96
N ARG A 71 0.78 -6.19 14.18
CA ARG A 71 -0.55 -5.76 14.69
C ARG A 71 -1.12 -6.66 15.77
N ALA A 72 -0.90 -7.97 15.73
CA ALA A 72 -1.39 -8.89 16.77
C ALA A 72 -0.60 -8.75 18.09
N ARG A 73 0.73 -8.60 18.01
CA ARG A 73 1.56 -8.33 19.21
C ARG A 73 1.15 -7.02 19.87
N LEU A 74 1.00 -5.98 19.07
CA LEU A 74 0.30 -4.77 19.49
C LEU A 74 -1.20 -4.85 19.23
N ALA A 75 -1.84 -5.95 19.56
CA ALA A 75 -3.23 -5.97 20.03
C ALA A 75 -3.26 -6.53 21.45
N LEU A 76 -2.42 -7.54 21.72
CA LEU A 76 -2.22 -8.15 23.03
C LEU A 76 -1.69 -7.15 24.09
N SER A 77 -0.72 -6.32 23.75
CA SER A 77 -0.16 -5.31 24.67
C SER A 77 -1.16 -4.22 25.11
N ASN A 78 -2.25 -4.00 24.37
CA ASN A 78 -3.36 -3.08 24.67
C ASN A 78 -4.63 -3.83 25.04
N LYS A 79 -4.55 -5.15 25.18
CA LYS A 79 -5.57 -5.88 25.93
C LYS A 79 -5.22 -5.85 27.42
N GLU A 80 -3.94 -5.71 27.76
CA GLU A 80 -3.47 -5.40 29.11
C GLU A 80 -3.81 -3.95 29.52
N SER A 81 -3.88 -3.00 28.58
CA SER A 81 -4.43 -1.66 28.82
C SER A 81 -5.93 -1.61 28.49
N ASN A 82 -6.77 -1.52 29.50
CA ASN A 82 -8.23 -1.54 29.31
C ASN A 82 -8.67 -0.31 28.47
N PRO A 83 -9.37 -0.44 27.33
CA PRO A 83 -9.74 0.70 26.46
C PRO A 83 -10.54 1.80 27.16
N SER A 84 -11.34 1.43 28.18
CA SER A 84 -12.04 2.36 29.05
C SER A 84 -11.08 3.19 29.92
N GLN A 85 -9.94 2.61 30.30
CA GLN A 85 -8.93 3.26 31.11
C GLN A 85 -8.13 4.29 30.30
N VAL A 86 -7.90 4.05 28.99
CA VAL A 86 -7.28 5.04 28.09
C VAL A 86 -8.18 6.25 27.89
N LYS A 87 -9.47 6.05 27.59
CA LYS A 87 -10.45 7.15 27.48
C LYS A 87 -10.58 7.94 28.79
N ASN A 88 -10.63 7.25 29.92
CA ASN A 88 -10.67 7.88 31.25
C ASN A 88 -9.38 8.70 31.52
N ASN A 89 -8.22 8.26 31.05
CA ASN A 89 -6.98 9.00 31.20
C ASN A 89 -6.97 10.25 30.31
N ASP A 90 -7.46 10.18 29.08
CA ASP A 90 -7.54 11.33 28.17
C ASP A 90 -8.51 12.39 28.70
N GLU A 91 -9.68 11.98 29.22
CA GLU A 91 -10.62 12.89 29.89
C GLU A 91 -9.98 13.56 31.13
N LYS A 92 -9.25 12.79 31.95
CA LYS A 92 -8.52 13.36 33.10
C LYS A 92 -7.43 14.35 32.68
N ILE A 93 -6.70 14.06 31.60
CA ILE A 93 -5.68 14.97 31.05
C ILE A 93 -6.31 16.28 30.57
N ASN A 94 -7.49 16.22 29.94
CA ASN A 94 -8.21 17.41 29.49
C ASN A 94 -8.69 18.25 30.68
N VAL A 95 -9.30 17.64 31.69
CA VAL A 95 -9.75 18.33 32.91
C VAL A 95 -8.58 18.99 33.64
N LEU A 96 -7.44 18.28 33.78
CA LEU A 96 -6.24 18.86 34.39
C LEU A 96 -5.71 20.04 33.57
N THR A 97 -5.72 19.95 32.24
CA THR A 97 -5.26 21.03 31.36
C THR A 97 -6.12 22.28 31.48
N GLU A 98 -7.45 22.13 31.52
CA GLU A 98 -8.37 23.25 31.71
C GLU A 98 -8.15 23.91 33.08
N ARG A 99 -7.96 23.10 34.13
CA ARG A 99 -7.70 23.60 35.49
C ARG A 99 -6.36 24.33 35.62
N ILE A 100 -5.30 23.81 35.01
CA ILE A 100 -3.98 24.48 34.96
C ILE A 100 -4.12 25.84 34.26
N ASN A 101 -4.77 25.90 33.09
CA ASN A 101 -4.96 27.15 32.36
C ASN A 101 -5.75 28.18 33.19
N GLY A 102 -6.81 27.74 33.90
CA GLY A 102 -7.58 28.62 34.78
C GLY A 102 -6.78 29.16 35.97
N LEU A 103 -5.89 28.35 36.54
CA LEU A 103 -5.00 28.79 37.63
C LEU A 103 -3.89 29.72 37.14
N LEU A 104 -3.33 29.50 35.94
CA LEU A 104 -2.33 30.40 35.35
C LEU A 104 -2.88 31.81 35.14
N VAL A 105 -4.14 31.94 34.68
CA VAL A 105 -4.80 33.27 34.57
C VAL A 105 -4.94 33.94 35.94
N GLN A 106 -5.20 33.18 37.00
CA GLN A 106 -5.26 33.73 38.37
C GLN A 106 -3.88 34.20 38.84
N VAL A 107 -2.82 33.46 38.55
CA VAL A 107 -1.44 33.86 38.85
C VAL A 107 -1.08 35.17 38.15
N GLU A 108 -1.44 35.32 36.87
CA GLU A 108 -1.21 36.55 36.11
C GLU A 108 -1.91 37.75 36.75
N ASN A 109 -3.20 37.61 37.10
CA ASN A 109 -3.97 38.68 37.75
C ASN A 109 -3.40 39.07 39.12
N LEU A 110 -3.09 38.09 39.98
CA LEU A 110 -2.49 38.34 41.30
C LEU A 110 -1.09 38.98 41.18
N GLY A 111 -0.34 38.62 40.13
CA GLY A 111 0.94 39.25 39.79
C GLY A 111 0.78 40.72 39.41
N CYS A 112 -0.24 41.06 38.60
CA CYS A 112 -0.57 42.44 38.25
C CYS A 112 -1.06 43.26 39.45
N GLU A 113 -1.77 42.63 40.40
CA GLU A 113 -2.21 43.26 41.65
C GLU A 113 -1.09 43.42 42.69
N GLY A 114 0.11 42.87 42.43
CA GLY A 114 1.26 42.93 43.34
C GLY A 114 1.17 41.98 44.54
N LYS A 115 0.23 41.02 44.53
CA LYS A 115 0.05 40.01 45.58
C LYS A 115 0.97 38.81 45.35
N VAL A 116 2.28 39.06 45.50
CA VAL A 116 3.34 38.12 45.13
C VAL A 116 3.28 36.81 45.93
N GLU A 117 3.02 36.86 47.24
CA GLU A 117 2.91 35.67 48.09
C GLU A 117 1.76 34.74 47.66
N GLU A 118 0.59 35.31 47.36
CA GLU A 118 -0.59 34.55 46.91
C GLU A 118 -0.38 33.95 45.51
N ALA A 119 0.23 34.73 44.60
CA ALA A 119 0.59 34.26 43.27
C ALA A 119 1.58 33.09 43.31
N GLN A 120 2.59 33.13 44.19
CA GLN A 120 3.53 32.03 44.38
C GLN A 120 2.86 30.77 44.93
N GLY A 121 1.90 30.91 45.84
CA GLY A 121 1.12 29.79 46.36
C GLY A 121 0.32 29.06 45.27
N ILE A 122 -0.36 29.83 44.40
CA ILE A 122 -1.13 29.28 43.28
C ILE A 122 -0.19 28.67 42.22
N MET A 123 0.96 29.30 41.94
CA MET A 123 1.94 28.80 40.97
C MET A 123 2.49 27.42 41.38
N LYS A 124 2.75 27.22 42.67
CA LYS A 124 3.18 25.92 43.20
C LYS A 124 2.11 24.83 43.02
N LEU A 125 0.83 25.20 43.09
CA LEU A 125 -0.28 24.29 42.79
C LEU A 125 -0.34 23.95 41.29
N CYS A 126 -0.07 24.92 40.40
CA CYS A 126 0.04 24.67 38.96
C CYS A 126 1.14 23.65 38.65
N GLU A 127 2.33 23.81 39.25
CA GLU A 127 3.45 22.87 39.07
C GLU A 127 3.08 21.44 39.50
N GLN A 128 2.38 21.27 40.62
CA GLN A 128 1.91 19.96 41.10
C GLN A 128 0.92 19.31 40.12
N LEU A 129 -0.03 20.09 39.60
CA LEU A 129 -1.01 19.61 38.63
C LEU A 129 -0.37 19.31 37.27
N GLU A 130 0.66 20.06 36.88
CA GLU A 130 1.44 19.78 35.68
C GLU A 130 2.23 18.48 35.81
N GLU A 131 2.80 18.19 36.97
CA GLU A 131 3.51 16.94 37.24
C GLU A 131 2.54 15.74 37.23
N GLU A 132 1.35 15.87 37.83
CA GLU A 132 0.30 14.85 37.76
C GLU A 132 -0.19 14.63 36.32
N ARG A 133 -0.42 15.72 35.57
CA ARG A 133 -0.78 15.65 34.15
C ARG A 133 0.33 14.98 33.35
N ALA A 134 1.60 15.30 33.61
CA ALA A 134 2.74 14.70 32.92
C ALA A 134 2.89 13.22 33.24
N ALA A 135 2.64 12.80 34.49
CA ALA A 135 2.62 11.40 34.88
C ALA A 135 1.48 10.63 34.20
N LEU A 136 0.27 11.18 34.19
CA LEU A 136 -0.89 10.61 33.47
C LEU A 136 -0.68 10.58 31.97
N LYS A 137 -0.08 11.62 31.40
CA LYS A 137 0.27 11.68 29.98
C LYS A 137 1.36 10.68 29.64
N LYS A 138 2.38 10.48 30.48
CA LYS A 138 3.41 9.45 30.29
C LYS A 138 2.82 8.04 30.42
N ALA A 139 1.89 7.83 31.33
CA ALA A 139 1.14 6.58 31.46
C ALA A 139 0.21 6.37 30.25
N SER A 140 -0.42 7.42 29.73
CA SER A 140 -1.24 7.37 28.51
C SER A 140 -0.37 7.20 27.25
N GLU A 141 0.80 7.84 27.16
CA GLU A 141 1.79 7.75 26.06
C GLU A 141 2.47 6.39 26.01
N ALA A 142 2.78 5.79 27.16
CA ALA A 142 3.16 4.38 27.26
C ALA A 142 2.07 3.44 26.74
N ASN A 143 0.81 3.90 26.73
CA ASN A 143 -0.34 3.22 26.12
C ASN A 143 -0.71 3.78 24.72
N HIS A 144 -0.12 4.88 24.26
CA HIS A 144 -0.47 5.63 23.03
C HIS A 144 0.65 5.58 21.97
N TRP A 145 1.62 4.66 22.10
CA TRP A 145 2.30 4.14 20.90
C TRP A 145 1.36 3.29 20.02
N TYR A 146 0.19 2.93 20.55
CA TYR A 146 -0.84 2.11 19.91
C TYR A 146 -1.64 2.80 18.81
N GLN A 147 -1.97 4.08 18.98
CA GLN A 147 -2.76 4.84 17.99
C GLN A 147 -1.85 5.52 16.95
N ALA A 148 -0.63 5.90 17.34
CA ALA A 148 0.40 6.41 16.44
C ALA A 148 0.84 5.39 15.35
N LEU A 149 0.60 4.08 15.54
CA LEU A 149 0.86 3.10 14.49
C LEU A 149 -0.17 3.14 13.33
N SER A 150 -1.29 3.83 13.52
CA SER A 150 -2.24 4.13 12.45
C SER A 150 -1.86 5.39 11.65
N THR A 151 -0.99 6.25 12.18
CA THR A 151 -0.71 7.60 11.62
C THR A 151 0.78 7.94 11.44
N VAL A 152 1.75 7.17 11.94
CA VAL A 152 3.18 7.48 11.79
C VAL A 152 3.92 6.39 10.98
N PRO A 153 4.46 6.71 9.80
CA PRO A 153 5.28 5.81 9.01
C PRO A 153 6.72 5.77 9.56
N ARG A 154 7.03 4.77 10.39
CA ARG A 154 8.43 4.32 10.59
C ARG A 154 8.57 2.80 10.44
N GLU A 155 8.14 2.34 9.27
CA GLU A 155 8.86 1.36 8.45
C GLU A 155 8.81 1.91 7.02
N THR A 156 9.53 3.01 6.79
CA THR A 156 9.54 3.73 5.50
C THR A 156 9.81 2.79 4.33
N ASN A 157 10.59 1.74 4.54
CA ASN A 157 10.92 0.76 3.51
C ASN A 157 9.77 -0.22 3.19
N LEU A 158 8.96 -0.67 4.16
CA LEU A 158 7.93 -1.69 3.91
C LEU A 158 6.66 -1.14 3.26
N VAL A 159 6.29 0.11 3.58
CA VAL A 159 5.14 0.79 2.98
C VAL A 159 5.47 1.29 1.57
N VAL A 160 6.67 1.85 1.37
CA VAL A 160 7.21 2.18 0.05
C VAL A 160 7.31 0.90 -0.78
N LEU A 161 7.76 -0.21 -0.17
CA LEU A 161 7.78 -1.50 -0.82
C LEU A 161 6.40 -1.98 -1.26
N LEU A 162 5.41 -1.95 -0.37
CA LEU A 162 4.04 -2.33 -0.72
C LEU A 162 3.50 -1.47 -1.84
N LYS A 163 3.81 -0.16 -1.85
CA LYS A 163 3.45 0.73 -2.95
C LYS A 163 4.13 0.31 -4.27
N HIS A 164 5.43 0.01 -4.27
CA HIS A 164 6.16 -0.41 -5.48
C HIS A 164 5.79 -1.81 -5.97
N LEU A 165 5.58 -2.79 -5.08
CA LEU A 165 5.10 -4.12 -5.49
C LEU A 165 3.65 -4.07 -5.97
N LYS A 166 2.77 -3.31 -5.30
CA LYS A 166 1.37 -3.18 -5.75
C LYS A 166 1.27 -2.39 -7.05
N SER A 167 2.05 -1.32 -7.23
CA SER A 167 2.08 -0.57 -8.49
C SER A 167 2.72 -1.39 -9.63
N GLY A 168 3.81 -2.12 -9.35
CA GLY A 168 4.46 -3.01 -10.30
C GLY A 168 3.56 -4.16 -10.75
N CYS A 169 2.89 -4.82 -9.80
CA CYS A 169 1.90 -5.87 -10.10
C CYS A 169 0.69 -5.30 -10.84
N ALA A 170 0.16 -4.15 -10.43
CA ALA A 170 -1.00 -3.53 -11.08
C ALA A 170 -0.69 -3.07 -12.52
N PHE A 171 0.53 -2.58 -12.80
CA PHE A 171 0.94 -2.21 -14.14
C PHE A 171 0.96 -3.42 -15.08
N ILE A 172 1.60 -4.53 -14.67
CA ILE A 172 1.67 -5.75 -15.47
C ILE A 172 0.28 -6.37 -15.63
N MET A 173 -0.51 -6.45 -14.55
CA MET A 173 -1.88 -6.99 -14.58
C MET A 173 -2.81 -6.17 -15.48
N ASN A 174 -2.74 -4.83 -15.44
CA ASN A 174 -3.58 -3.97 -16.28
C ASN A 174 -3.12 -3.95 -17.75
N LYS A 175 -1.80 -4.05 -18.01
CA LYS A 175 -1.26 -4.19 -19.36
C LYS A 175 -1.68 -5.52 -19.99
N GLN A 176 -1.47 -6.65 -19.30
CA GLN A 176 -1.90 -7.97 -19.77
C GLN A 176 -3.43 -8.05 -19.95
N LYS A 177 -4.22 -7.39 -19.10
CA LYS A 177 -5.68 -7.34 -19.25
C LYS A 177 -6.14 -6.52 -20.46
N ARG A 178 -5.43 -5.43 -20.81
CA ARG A 178 -5.71 -4.67 -22.05
C ARG A 178 -5.33 -5.47 -23.29
N GLU A 179 -4.16 -6.10 -23.28
CA GLU A 179 -3.65 -6.86 -24.42
C GLU A 179 -4.40 -8.18 -24.64
N SER A 180 -4.85 -8.86 -23.58
CA SER A 180 -5.72 -10.04 -23.70
C SER A 180 -7.09 -9.68 -24.30
N ARG A 181 -7.67 -8.54 -23.89
CA ARG A 181 -8.91 -8.00 -24.49
C ARG A 181 -8.73 -7.63 -25.96
N GLU A 182 -7.56 -7.11 -26.35
CA GLU A 182 -7.26 -6.80 -27.75
C GLU A 182 -7.05 -8.06 -28.60
N ARG A 183 -6.36 -9.08 -28.05
CA ARG A 183 -6.23 -10.39 -28.72
C ARG A 183 -7.56 -11.12 -28.86
N GLU A 184 -8.43 -11.02 -27.87
CA GLU A 184 -9.79 -11.57 -27.95
C GLU A 184 -10.62 -10.86 -29.03
N LYS A 185 -10.57 -9.52 -29.08
CA LYS A 185 -11.20 -8.73 -30.15
C LYS A 185 -10.65 -9.09 -31.54
N LEU A 186 -9.36 -9.40 -31.66
CA LEU A 186 -8.76 -9.84 -32.92
C LEU A 186 -9.33 -11.20 -33.35
N ARG A 187 -9.39 -12.17 -32.43
CA ARG A 187 -9.99 -13.49 -32.69
C ARG A 187 -11.47 -13.39 -33.04
N ASP A 188 -12.22 -12.49 -32.41
CA ASP A 188 -13.63 -12.26 -32.72
C ASP A 188 -13.82 -11.62 -34.10
N ARG A 189 -12.91 -10.71 -34.51
CA ARG A 189 -12.89 -10.14 -35.87
C ARG A 189 -12.57 -11.20 -36.91
N GLU A 190 -11.61 -12.10 -36.64
CA GLU A 190 -11.28 -13.23 -37.52
C GLU A 190 -12.44 -14.22 -37.65
N ARG A 191 -13.12 -14.56 -36.53
CA ARG A 191 -14.33 -15.39 -36.55
C ARG A 191 -15.44 -14.77 -37.39
N LYS A 192 -15.68 -13.46 -37.23
CA LYS A 192 -16.70 -12.74 -38.01
C LYS A 192 -16.36 -12.70 -39.50
N ALA A 193 -15.11 -12.40 -39.84
CA ALA A 193 -14.64 -12.43 -41.22
C ALA A 193 -14.75 -13.83 -41.86
N GLY A 194 -14.48 -14.89 -41.09
CA GLY A 194 -14.63 -16.28 -41.56
C GLY A 194 -16.09 -16.71 -41.77
N ILE A 195 -17.03 -16.18 -40.97
CA ILE A 195 -18.47 -16.39 -41.15
C ILE A 195 -18.96 -15.65 -42.40
N ASP A 196 -18.53 -14.40 -42.60
CA ASP A 196 -18.90 -13.59 -43.77
C ASP A 196 -18.40 -14.22 -45.08
N HIS A 197 -17.20 -14.81 -45.08
CA HIS A 197 -16.64 -15.48 -46.25
C HIS A 197 -17.44 -16.75 -46.63
N ARG A 198 -17.87 -17.54 -45.64
CA ARG A 198 -18.67 -18.75 -45.85
C ARG A 198 -20.13 -18.43 -46.24
N GLY A 199 -20.66 -17.31 -45.77
CA GLY A 199 -21.95 -16.75 -46.17
C GLY A 199 -21.96 -16.27 -47.63
N GLN A 200 -20.92 -15.54 -48.06
CA GLN A 200 -20.78 -15.12 -49.46
C GLN A 200 -20.57 -16.30 -50.43
N GLU A 201 -19.88 -17.35 -50.00
CA GLU A 201 -19.69 -18.58 -50.79
C GLU A 201 -20.98 -19.40 -50.94
N SER A 202 -21.86 -19.39 -49.94
CA SER A 202 -23.17 -20.05 -50.00
C SER A 202 -24.16 -19.26 -50.87
N SER A 203 -24.20 -17.92 -50.75
CA SER A 203 -25.05 -17.08 -51.61
C SER A 203 -24.66 -17.17 -53.09
N ARG A 204 -23.37 -17.27 -53.43
CA ARG A 204 -22.90 -17.48 -54.82
C ARG A 204 -23.25 -18.85 -55.39
N ARG A 205 -23.46 -19.88 -54.56
CA ARG A 205 -23.89 -21.20 -55.02
C ARG A 205 -25.40 -21.26 -55.28
N GLU A 206 -26.19 -20.45 -54.58
CA GLU A 206 -27.64 -20.35 -54.83
C GLU A 206 -27.96 -19.52 -56.08
N GLU A 207 -27.21 -18.46 -56.37
CA GLU A 207 -27.38 -17.66 -57.61
C GLU A 207 -26.83 -18.35 -58.88
N GLY A 208 -25.99 -19.38 -58.75
CA GLY A 208 -25.45 -20.15 -59.87
C GLY A 208 -26.29 -21.36 -60.30
N GLY A 209 -27.43 -21.61 -59.66
CA GLY A 209 -28.25 -22.82 -59.83
C GLY A 209 -29.40 -22.72 -60.83
N GLU A 210 -29.61 -21.57 -61.50
CA GLU A 210 -30.80 -21.36 -62.34
C GLU A 210 -30.45 -20.98 -63.79
N MET A 211 -29.84 -21.93 -64.51
CA MET A 211 -29.79 -22.04 -65.98
C MET A 211 -29.46 -23.53 -66.23
N ILE A 212 -30.22 -24.40 -66.87
CA ILE A 212 -31.20 -24.29 -67.96
C ILE A 212 -31.90 -25.67 -67.97
N ALA A 213 -33.19 -25.72 -67.68
CA ALA A 213 -34.08 -26.82 -68.06
C ALA A 213 -35.27 -26.18 -68.76
N GLY A 214 -35.26 -26.20 -70.08
CA GLY A 214 -36.30 -25.57 -70.89
C GLY A 214 -36.00 -25.74 -72.38
N ASP A 215 -36.70 -26.72 -72.94
CA ASP A 215 -37.25 -26.75 -74.31
C ASP A 215 -36.50 -27.52 -75.42
N ILE A 216 -37.11 -28.69 -75.69
CA ILE A 216 -37.37 -29.39 -76.98
C ILE A 216 -36.24 -30.19 -77.61
#